data_AF-A0A7W4C1H7-F1
#
_entry.id   AF-A0A7W4C1H7-F1
#
_cell.length_a   1.000
_cell.length_b   1.000
_cell.length_c   1.000
_cell.angle_alpha   90.00
_cell.angle_beta   90.00
_cell.angle_gamma   90.00
#
_symmetry.space_group_name_H-M   'P 1'
#
loop_
_entity.id
_entity.type
_entity.pdbx_description
1 polymer ?
#
loop_
_entity_poly.entity_id
_entity_poly.type
_entity_poly.pdbx_seq_one_letter_code
_entity_poly.pdbx_strand_id
1 'polypeptide(L)'
;NKLDITKQIGKSRRQPLIAFDNITVTQQLNLSKGLLIGSEQWQLNTLNLSSYHLLKFADKKSPLSLAGQWSFDTDIETALKTLQKVQPLPDNFTIQGHSKLKAGFALSEIDNTSQFEMKIQQQLSSLSGQWNDKSFNGGDVFAQCQFNWQQAHDDLTSPAAEKHFAHSQLVCPHTAISLQQAKIGLSLTNLNLNANIELNKDSNKTPTNWLQQVTGLSETNINLTASGDMLDGRFLLPEFVLKLHDQSYGYLLLQGLSLEKFLEEQPQVGVKANGLFDGVLPAVLVDGKVTITGGKLAARAPGGLIEVAGNPAMDQLELSQPYLGLVFTALEHLNYSELSSTFDMIPNGDAEVNIAVKGNSRGIERPVHLNYSHQENLIQLYKSTQIGNQVQSKIETKVQ
;
A
#
# COMPACT_ATOMS: atom_id res chain seq x y z
N ASN A 1 21.51 30.27 7.24
CA ASN A 1 21.62 30.17 5.77
C ASN A 1 20.37 29.50 5.23
N LYS A 2 19.67 30.14 4.28
CA LYS A 2 18.50 29.57 3.58
C LYS A 2 18.95 28.83 2.32
N LEU A 3 18.37 27.66 2.02
CA LEU A 3 18.59 26.93 0.77
C LEU A 3 17.23 26.51 0.19
N ASP A 4 16.90 27.08 -0.97
CA ASP A 4 15.73 26.70 -1.73
C ASP A 4 16.17 26.24 -3.12
N ILE A 5 15.76 25.04 -3.51
CA ILE A 5 15.93 24.50 -4.86
C ILE A 5 14.54 24.21 -5.41
N THR A 6 14.26 24.74 -6.61
CA THR A 6 12.97 24.52 -7.28
C THR A 6 13.18 24.00 -8.69
N LYS A 7 12.33 23.06 -9.10
CA LYS A 7 12.24 22.59 -10.49
C LYS A 7 11.06 23.27 -11.17
N GLN A 8 11.30 23.81 -12.36
CA GLN A 8 10.23 24.32 -13.20
C GLN A 8 9.55 23.17 -13.94
N ILE A 9 8.23 23.09 -13.83
CA ILE A 9 7.37 22.10 -14.49
C ILE A 9 6.43 22.86 -15.42
N GLY A 10 6.68 22.74 -16.73
CA GLY A 10 5.97 23.52 -17.75
C GLY A 10 6.24 25.03 -17.62
N LYS A 11 5.29 25.86 -18.06
CA LYS A 11 5.49 27.31 -18.15
C LYS A 11 5.34 28.06 -16.83
N SER A 12 4.59 27.54 -15.86
CA SER A 12 4.19 28.31 -14.67
C SER A 12 4.28 27.57 -13.33
N ARG A 13 4.41 26.24 -13.30
CA ARG A 13 4.45 25.49 -12.04
C ARG A 13 5.90 25.36 -11.57
N ARG A 14 6.17 25.73 -10.32
CA ARG A 14 7.45 25.44 -9.65
C ARG A 14 7.20 24.38 -8.58
N GLN A 15 8.01 23.32 -8.60
CA GLN A 15 8.02 22.31 -7.56
C GLN A 15 9.25 22.54 -6.67
N PRO A 16 9.09 22.82 -5.37
CA PRO A 16 10.21 22.82 -4.44
C PRO A 16 10.80 21.41 -4.36
N LEU A 17 12.11 21.30 -4.53
CA LEU A 17 12.88 20.06 -4.37
C LEU A 17 13.61 20.05 -3.02
N ILE A 18 14.11 21.22 -2.60
CA ILE A 18 14.73 21.45 -1.30
C ILE A 18 14.23 22.80 -0.79
N ALA A 19 13.88 22.89 0.48
CA ALA A 19 13.43 24.14 1.11
C ALA A 19 13.80 24.14 2.61
N PHE A 20 14.96 24.72 2.91
CA PHE A 20 15.48 24.86 4.27
C PHE A 20 15.65 26.34 4.62
N ASP A 21 14.98 26.78 5.69
CA ASP A 21 15.11 28.15 6.21
C ASP A 21 16.44 28.32 6.92
N ASN A 22 16.88 27.26 7.61
CA ASN A 22 18.16 27.24 8.30
C ASN A 22 18.92 25.93 8.03
N ILE A 23 20.21 26.08 7.73
CA ILE A 23 21.17 25.00 7.62
C ILE A 23 22.39 25.36 8.45
N THR A 24 22.73 24.49 9.39
CA THR A 24 23.98 24.54 10.15
C THR A 24 24.70 23.22 9.98
N VAL A 25 26.01 23.27 9.78
CA VAL A 25 26.86 22.09 9.67
C VAL A 25 28.07 22.27 10.56
N THR A 26 28.27 21.31 11.46
CA THR A 26 29.50 21.20 12.24
C THR A 26 30.28 20.03 11.68
N GLN A 27 31.47 20.28 11.13
CA GLN A 27 32.29 19.28 10.47
C GLN A 27 33.66 19.14 11.15
N GLN A 28 34.14 17.91 11.25
CA GLN A 28 35.52 17.58 11.62
C GLN A 28 36.18 16.84 10.47
N LEU A 29 37.30 17.38 9.99
CA LEU A 29 38.03 16.82 8.85
C LEU A 29 39.43 16.38 9.30
N ASN A 30 39.85 15.18 8.88
CA ASN A 30 41.17 14.65 9.12
C ASN A 30 41.77 14.10 7.81
N LEU A 31 42.91 14.64 7.38
CA LEU A 31 43.62 14.18 6.20
C LEU A 31 44.85 13.38 6.61
N SER A 32 44.90 12.10 6.24
CA SER A 32 46.04 11.24 6.51
C SER A 32 46.32 10.33 5.31
N LYS A 33 47.57 10.37 4.81
CA LYS A 33 48.05 9.50 3.71
C LYS A 33 47.13 9.47 2.48
N GLY A 34 46.60 10.63 2.06
CA GLY A 34 45.73 10.74 0.88
C GLY A 34 44.26 10.33 1.11
N LEU A 35 43.89 10.01 2.34
CA LEU A 35 42.51 9.76 2.77
C LEU A 35 42.02 10.94 3.61
N LEU A 36 40.98 11.61 3.12
CA LEU A 36 40.23 12.62 3.86
C LEU A 36 39.04 11.95 4.54
N ILE A 37 39.01 12.02 5.87
CA ILE A 37 37.94 11.52 6.72
C ILE A 37 37.15 12.72 7.23
N GLY A 38 35.85 12.73 6.97
CA GLY A 38 34.91 13.73 7.47
C GLY A 38 33.91 13.12 8.43
N SER A 39 33.58 13.87 9.48
CA SER A 39 32.45 13.59 10.37
C SER A 39 31.63 14.86 10.52
N GLU A 40 30.35 14.78 10.20
CA GLU A 40 29.47 15.95 10.13
C GLU A 40 28.22 15.78 10.98
N GLN A 41 27.83 16.86 11.66
CA GLN A 41 26.53 17.03 12.32
C GLN A 41 25.78 18.15 11.60
N TRP A 42 24.60 17.83 11.09
CA TRP A 42 23.80 18.72 10.27
C TRP A 42 22.51 19.04 11.00
N GLN A 43 22.13 20.31 10.95
CA GLN A 43 20.82 20.79 11.37
C GLN A 43 20.14 21.43 10.16
N LEU A 44 19.09 20.80 9.64
CA LEU A 44 18.26 21.25 8.53
C LEU A 44 16.88 21.65 9.09
N ASN A 45 16.66 22.94 9.34
CA ASN A 45 15.51 23.44 10.12
C ASN A 45 15.43 22.78 11.51
N THR A 46 14.39 21.95 11.72
CA THR A 46 14.16 21.18 12.94
C THR A 46 14.81 19.80 12.91
N LEU A 47 15.34 19.41 11.75
CA LEU A 47 15.82 18.07 11.49
C LEU A 47 17.32 17.98 11.76
N ASN A 48 17.71 17.07 12.65
CA ASN A 48 19.11 16.77 12.93
C ASN A 48 19.50 15.46 12.26
N LEU A 49 20.65 15.45 11.60
CA LEU A 49 21.20 14.28 10.94
C LEU A 49 22.72 14.28 11.04
N SER A 50 23.32 13.11 10.93
CA SER A 50 24.78 12.96 10.99
C SER A 50 25.28 12.21 9.78
N SER A 51 26.52 12.50 9.39
CA SER A 51 27.21 11.72 8.39
C SER A 51 28.68 11.55 8.71
N TYR A 52 29.27 10.55 8.05
CA TYR A 52 30.71 10.42 7.92
C TYR A 52 31.05 10.15 6.47
N HIS A 53 32.20 10.64 6.04
CA HIS A 53 32.68 10.53 4.67
C HIS A 53 34.15 10.12 4.63
N LEU A 54 34.50 9.32 3.62
CA LEU A 54 35.84 8.84 3.33
C LEU A 54 36.12 9.16 1.87
N LEU A 55 36.96 10.16 1.61
CA LEU A 55 37.40 10.54 0.27
C LEU A 55 38.87 10.15 0.11
N LYS A 56 39.13 9.18 -0.76
CA LYS A 56 40.48 8.81 -1.19
C LYS A 56 40.76 9.47 -2.53
N PHE A 57 41.74 10.37 -2.57
CA PHE A 57 42.15 11.00 -3.81
C PHE A 57 42.82 10.01 -4.76
N ALA A 58 42.65 10.22 -6.06
CA ALA A 58 43.31 9.40 -7.07
C ALA A 58 44.85 9.54 -6.97
N ASP A 59 45.55 8.41 -7.08
CA ASP A 59 47.00 8.34 -7.18
C ASP A 59 47.44 7.33 -8.25
N LYS A 60 48.76 7.11 -8.40
CA LYS A 60 49.31 6.20 -9.43
C LYS A 60 48.87 4.73 -9.27
N LYS A 61 48.39 4.33 -8.10
CA LYS A 61 48.05 2.95 -7.73
C LYS A 61 46.57 2.77 -7.44
N SER A 62 45.80 3.85 -7.32
CA SER A 62 44.40 3.78 -6.91
C SER A 62 43.57 4.91 -7.50
N PRO A 63 42.36 4.59 -8.01
CA PRO A 63 41.43 5.59 -8.49
C PRO A 63 40.84 6.42 -7.34
N LEU A 64 40.15 7.50 -7.71
CA LEU A 64 39.31 8.27 -6.79
C LEU A 64 38.20 7.37 -6.24
N SER A 65 37.98 7.41 -4.93
CA SER A 65 36.84 6.75 -4.31
C SER A 65 36.25 7.59 -3.19
N LEU A 66 34.93 7.62 -3.10
CA LEU A 66 34.16 8.28 -2.05
C LEU A 66 33.25 7.25 -1.40
N ALA A 67 33.30 7.11 -0.09
CA ALA A 67 32.34 6.34 0.66
C ALA A 67 31.83 7.14 1.86
N GLY A 68 30.71 6.73 2.42
CA GLY A 68 30.17 7.39 3.59
C GLY A 68 28.91 6.75 4.11
N GLN A 69 28.37 7.33 5.17
CA GLN A 69 27.08 6.93 5.70
C GLN A 69 26.35 8.14 6.25
N TRP A 70 25.06 8.19 5.98
CA TRP A 70 24.12 9.09 6.64
C TRP A 70 23.36 8.33 7.71
N SER A 71 23.17 8.97 8.86
CA SER A 71 22.34 8.47 9.95
C SER A 71 21.35 9.53 10.37
N PHE A 72 20.11 9.10 10.49
CA PHE A 72 18.95 9.93 10.83
C PHE A 72 18.11 9.17 11.86
N ASP A 73 17.77 9.83 12.95
CA ASP A 73 17.11 9.22 14.11
C ASP A 73 16.29 10.34 14.78
N THR A 74 14.98 10.36 14.50
CA THR A 74 14.10 11.47 14.93
C THR A 74 12.63 11.07 14.88
N ASP A 75 11.79 11.84 15.54
CA ASP A 75 10.34 11.70 15.48
C ASP A 75 9.80 12.19 14.13
N ILE A 76 8.84 11.44 13.57
CA ILE A 76 8.28 11.70 12.25
C ILE A 76 7.66 13.09 12.18
N GLU A 77 6.98 13.53 13.23
CA GLU A 77 6.35 14.85 13.35
C GLU A 77 7.39 15.97 13.22
N THR A 78 8.60 15.76 13.75
CA THR A 78 9.72 16.70 13.64
C THR A 78 10.26 16.73 12.22
N ALA A 79 10.37 15.57 11.57
CA ALA A 79 10.79 15.46 10.18
C ALA A 79 9.79 16.10 9.21
N LEU A 80 8.49 15.91 9.45
CA LEU A 80 7.41 16.42 8.61
C LEU A 80 7.37 17.94 8.53
N LYS A 81 7.68 18.66 9.62
CA LYS A 81 7.81 20.13 9.60
C LYS A 81 8.81 20.62 8.56
N THR A 82 9.81 19.80 8.23
CA THR A 82 10.81 20.08 7.21
C THR A 82 10.39 19.55 5.84
N LEU A 83 9.89 18.31 5.76
CA LEU A 83 9.55 17.64 4.50
C LEU A 83 8.28 18.18 3.82
N GLN A 84 7.30 18.68 4.58
CA GLN A 84 6.05 19.23 4.03
C GLN A 84 6.27 20.41 3.07
N LYS A 85 7.40 21.12 3.19
CA LYS A 85 7.76 22.22 2.29
C LYS A 85 8.07 21.77 0.86
N VAL A 86 8.56 20.54 0.69
CA VAL A 86 8.92 19.96 -0.60
C VAL A 86 7.87 18.98 -1.10
N GLN A 87 7.17 18.33 -0.18
CA GLN A 87 6.13 17.35 -0.48
C GLN A 87 4.91 17.60 0.42
N PRO A 88 3.91 18.38 -0.02
CA PRO A 88 2.72 18.62 0.77
C PRO A 88 1.98 17.31 1.01
N LEU A 89 1.55 17.10 2.26
CA LEU A 89 0.71 15.98 2.62
C LEU A 89 -0.75 16.28 2.25
N PRO A 90 -1.60 15.26 2.05
CA PRO A 90 -3.03 15.46 1.91
C PRO A 90 -3.60 16.23 3.11
N ASP A 91 -4.65 17.02 2.88
CA ASP A 91 -5.36 17.70 3.96
C ASP A 91 -5.86 16.68 5.00
N ASN A 92 -5.80 17.07 6.29
CA ASN A 92 -6.19 16.26 7.44
C ASN A 92 -5.45 14.92 7.60
N PHE A 93 -4.30 14.75 6.94
CA PHE A 93 -3.42 13.62 7.19
C PHE A 93 -2.57 13.86 8.44
N THR A 94 -2.68 12.96 9.41
CA THR A 94 -1.81 12.93 10.58
C THR A 94 -1.02 11.63 10.62
N ILE A 95 0.26 11.72 10.97
CA ILE A 95 1.10 10.57 11.25
C ILE A 95 2.10 10.96 12.33
N GLN A 96 2.31 10.03 13.24
CA GLN A 96 3.28 10.15 14.33
C GLN A 96 4.06 8.84 14.46
N GLY A 97 5.21 8.93 15.10
CA GLY A 97 6.07 7.80 15.38
C GLY A 97 7.53 8.19 15.32
N HIS A 98 8.39 7.19 15.29
CA HIS A 98 9.82 7.39 15.31
C HIS A 98 10.46 6.83 14.05
N SER A 99 11.41 7.55 13.47
CA SER A 99 12.10 7.17 12.24
C SER A 99 13.59 7.07 12.46
N LYS A 100 14.13 5.90 12.12
CA LYS A 100 15.56 5.62 12.09
C LYS A 100 15.98 5.16 10.71
N LEU A 101 16.91 5.89 10.11
CA LEU A 101 17.46 5.62 8.79
C LEU A 101 18.98 5.57 8.88
N LYS A 102 19.56 4.53 8.30
CA LYS A 102 20.99 4.48 7.98
C LYS A 102 21.15 4.26 6.48
N ALA A 103 21.92 5.12 5.83
CA ALA A 103 22.17 5.04 4.40
C ALA A 103 23.68 5.09 4.15
N GLY A 104 24.28 3.92 3.96
CA GLY A 104 25.69 3.80 3.56
C GLY A 104 25.81 3.88 2.05
N PHE A 105 26.88 4.49 1.54
CA PHE A 105 27.14 4.55 0.11
C PHE A 105 28.63 4.46 -0.20
N ALA A 106 28.93 4.04 -1.42
CA ALA A 106 30.26 4.03 -2.00
C ALA A 106 30.17 4.39 -3.48
N LEU A 107 31.10 5.22 -3.94
CA LEU A 107 31.34 5.62 -5.31
C LEU A 107 32.81 5.34 -5.62
N SER A 108 33.06 4.57 -6.67
CA SER A 108 34.42 4.25 -7.10
C SER A 108 34.50 4.22 -8.62
N GLU A 109 35.67 4.58 -9.13
CA GLU A 109 36.01 4.41 -10.54
C GLU A 109 36.84 3.12 -10.69
N ILE A 110 36.37 2.14 -11.46
CA ILE A 110 37.09 0.87 -11.71
C ILE A 110 37.05 0.62 -13.21
N ASP A 111 38.21 0.42 -13.84
CA ASP A 111 38.31 0.09 -15.28
C ASP A 111 37.47 1.00 -16.20
N ASN A 112 37.63 2.32 -16.05
CA ASN A 112 36.89 3.36 -16.79
C ASN A 112 35.37 3.31 -16.60
N THR A 113 34.92 2.73 -15.50
CA THR A 113 33.52 2.60 -15.13
C THR A 113 33.30 3.20 -13.76
N SER A 114 32.34 4.14 -13.66
CA SER A 114 31.85 4.59 -12.37
C SER A 114 30.87 3.57 -11.81
N GLN A 115 31.06 3.22 -10.54
CA GLN A 115 30.19 2.35 -9.77
C GLN A 115 29.72 3.06 -8.51
N PHE A 116 28.42 3.04 -8.27
CA PHE A 116 27.79 3.55 -7.06
C PHE A 116 26.98 2.45 -6.40
N GLU A 117 27.22 2.22 -5.12
CA GLU A 117 26.45 1.30 -4.28
C GLU A 117 25.88 2.10 -3.11
N MET A 118 24.62 1.84 -2.77
CA MET A 118 23.96 2.43 -1.61
C MET A 118 23.16 1.37 -0.87
N LYS A 119 23.41 1.24 0.43
CA LYS A 119 22.65 0.38 1.34
C LYS A 119 21.81 1.23 2.26
N ILE A 120 20.51 1.00 2.25
CA ILE A 120 19.51 1.73 3.01
C ILE A 120 18.88 0.78 4.01
N GLN A 121 18.90 1.14 5.27
CA GLN A 121 18.15 0.50 6.32
C GLN A 121 17.22 1.53 6.95
N GLN A 122 15.92 1.38 6.70
CA GLN A 122 14.86 2.20 7.28
C GLN A 122 14.11 1.38 8.32
N GLN A 123 13.90 1.98 9.47
CA GLN A 123 13.00 1.51 10.51
C GLN A 123 12.08 2.65 10.91
N LEU A 124 10.79 2.40 10.88
CA LEU A 124 9.78 3.26 11.48
C LEU A 124 9.12 2.47 12.60
N SER A 125 8.89 3.10 13.74
CA SER A 125 8.31 2.42 14.90
C SER A 125 7.28 3.29 15.61
N SER A 126 6.40 2.65 16.38
CA SER A 126 5.32 3.32 17.11
C SER A 126 4.42 4.14 16.20
N LEU A 127 4.23 3.67 14.96
CA LEU A 127 3.48 4.38 13.94
C LEU A 127 2.00 4.42 14.31
N SER A 128 1.43 5.61 14.20
CA SER A 128 -0.02 5.78 14.19
C SER A 128 -0.38 6.98 13.32
N GLY A 129 -1.59 6.97 12.78
CA GLY A 129 -2.00 8.02 11.87
C GLY A 129 -3.47 7.92 11.49
N GLN A 130 -3.96 9.02 10.94
CA GLN A 130 -5.33 9.15 10.50
C GLN A 130 -5.39 9.92 9.18
N TRP A 131 -6.32 9.51 8.34
CA TRP A 131 -6.68 10.22 7.13
C TRP A 131 -8.17 10.06 6.86
N ASN A 132 -8.92 11.14 7.05
CA ASN A 132 -10.39 11.11 7.02
C ASN A 132 -10.94 10.06 8.01
N ASP A 133 -11.66 9.06 7.48
CA ASP A 133 -12.25 7.93 8.19
C ASP A 133 -11.29 6.75 8.37
N LYS A 134 -10.10 6.82 7.78
CA LYS A 134 -9.08 5.77 7.85
C LYS A 134 -8.12 6.05 8.96
N SER A 135 -7.73 5.00 9.69
CA SER A 135 -6.73 5.13 10.75
C SER A 135 -5.90 3.87 10.88
N PHE A 136 -4.73 4.01 11.49
CA PHE A 136 -3.92 2.89 11.93
C PHE A 136 -3.23 3.23 13.25
N ASN A 137 -2.97 2.21 14.05
CA ASN A 137 -2.31 2.34 15.34
C ASN A 137 -1.36 1.17 15.60
N GLY A 138 -0.26 1.44 16.29
CA GLY A 138 0.72 0.46 16.72
C GLY A 138 1.42 -0.21 15.53
N GLY A 139 2.08 0.58 14.68
CA GLY A 139 2.74 0.07 13.48
C GLY A 139 4.26 0.13 13.51
N ASP A 140 4.90 -0.85 12.86
CA ASP A 140 6.31 -0.81 12.53
C ASP A 140 6.49 -1.01 11.02
N VAL A 141 7.48 -0.32 10.44
CA VAL A 141 7.90 -0.51 9.06
C VAL A 141 9.39 -0.77 9.07
N PHE A 142 9.81 -1.81 8.36
CA PHE A 142 11.20 -2.12 8.15
C PHE A 142 11.48 -2.26 6.66
N ALA A 143 12.56 -1.68 6.19
CA ALA A 143 13.05 -1.88 4.84
C ALA A 143 14.58 -1.91 4.83
N GLN A 144 15.12 -2.98 4.27
CA GLN A 144 16.52 -3.05 3.87
C GLN A 144 16.59 -3.09 2.35
N CYS A 145 17.24 -2.09 1.76
CA CYS A 145 17.38 -1.94 0.34
C CYS A 145 18.85 -1.78 -0.05
N GLN A 146 19.22 -2.29 -1.21
CA GLN A 146 20.47 -2.02 -1.87
C GLN A 146 20.18 -1.46 -3.26
N PHE A 147 20.74 -0.30 -3.54
CA PHE A 147 20.75 0.32 -4.85
C PHE A 147 22.15 0.27 -5.44
N ASN A 148 22.28 -0.32 -6.62
CA ASN A 148 23.51 -0.35 -7.38
C ASN A 148 23.30 0.44 -8.66
N TRP A 149 24.31 1.21 -9.05
CA TRP A 149 24.36 1.94 -10.30
C TRP A 149 25.76 1.80 -10.90
N GLN A 150 25.82 1.58 -12.20
CA GLN A 150 27.08 1.47 -12.94
C GLN A 150 26.96 2.16 -14.29
N GLN A 151 27.97 2.94 -14.65
CA GLN A 151 28.08 3.57 -15.96
C GLN A 151 29.51 3.46 -16.49
N ALA A 152 29.67 2.73 -17.59
CA ALA A 152 30.92 2.74 -18.34
C ALA A 152 31.03 4.07 -19.12
N HIS A 153 32.23 4.66 -19.13
CA HIS A 153 32.48 5.88 -19.89
C HIS A 153 32.78 5.53 -21.35
N ASP A 154 31.87 5.90 -22.25
CA ASP A 154 32.10 5.81 -23.69
C ASP A 154 33.14 6.84 -24.15
N ASP A 155 33.95 6.48 -25.14
CA ASP A 155 34.79 7.44 -25.85
C ASP A 155 33.91 8.40 -26.67
N LEU A 156 34.42 9.60 -26.94
CA LEU A 156 33.74 10.65 -27.70
C LEU A 156 33.33 10.22 -29.12
N THR A 157 33.91 9.12 -29.61
CA THR A 157 33.70 8.55 -30.95
C THR A 157 32.74 7.36 -30.99
N SER A 158 32.24 6.88 -29.84
CA SER A 158 31.36 5.69 -29.79
C SER A 158 30.04 5.91 -30.55
N PRO A 159 29.67 5.01 -31.49
CA PRO A 159 28.40 5.04 -32.18
C PRO A 159 27.21 5.06 -31.21
N ALA A 160 26.13 5.76 -31.56
CA ALA A 160 24.94 5.85 -30.69
C ALA A 160 24.31 4.49 -30.33
N ALA A 161 24.51 3.48 -31.18
CA ALA A 161 24.05 2.10 -30.95
C ALA A 161 24.94 1.30 -29.97
N GLU A 162 26.17 1.76 -29.71
CA GLU A 162 27.16 1.12 -28.85
C GLU A 162 27.36 1.87 -27.52
N LYS A 163 26.57 2.93 -27.27
CA LYS A 163 26.66 3.70 -26.03
C LYS A 163 26.24 2.86 -24.82
N HIS A 164 27.08 2.84 -23.79
CA HIS A 164 26.80 2.17 -22.53
C HIS A 164 25.89 3.04 -21.67
N PHE A 165 24.61 2.69 -21.61
CA PHE A 165 23.66 3.32 -20.68
C PHE A 165 23.90 2.83 -19.26
N ALA A 166 23.61 3.71 -18.29
CA ALA A 166 23.64 3.35 -16.89
C ALA A 166 22.80 2.09 -16.61
N HIS A 167 23.38 1.15 -15.88
CA HIS A 167 22.67 0.00 -15.33
C HIS A 167 22.39 0.31 -13.86
N SER A 168 21.11 0.32 -13.46
CA SER A 168 20.75 0.38 -12.04
C SER A 168 19.92 -0.83 -11.63
N GLN A 169 20.06 -1.20 -10.37
CA GLN A 169 19.28 -2.22 -9.72
C GLN A 169 18.89 -1.72 -8.32
N LEU A 170 17.62 -1.84 -7.95
CA LEU A 170 17.16 -1.66 -6.58
C LEU A 170 16.59 -2.98 -6.09
N VAL A 171 17.15 -3.52 -5.00
CA VAL A 171 16.65 -4.73 -4.37
C VAL A 171 16.35 -4.44 -2.91
N CYS A 172 15.12 -4.72 -2.47
CA CYS A 172 14.74 -4.70 -1.07
C CYS A 172 14.17 -6.08 -0.67
N PRO A 173 15.02 -7.04 -0.25
CA PRO A 173 14.59 -8.41 0.00
C PRO A 173 13.91 -8.60 1.37
N HIS A 174 13.93 -7.58 2.23
CA HIS A 174 13.33 -7.62 3.55
C HIS A 174 12.59 -6.31 3.79
N THR A 175 11.41 -6.19 3.18
CA THR A 175 10.47 -5.13 3.53
C THR A 175 9.29 -5.72 4.28
N ALA A 176 8.97 -5.13 5.42
CA ALA A 176 7.90 -5.59 6.28
C ALA A 176 7.13 -4.41 6.85
N ILE A 177 5.82 -4.57 6.95
CA ILE A 177 4.91 -3.65 7.62
C ILE A 177 4.08 -4.47 8.59
N SER A 178 4.10 -4.11 9.86
CA SER A 178 3.18 -4.65 10.87
C SER A 178 2.31 -3.53 11.40
N LEU A 179 1.00 -3.74 11.52
CA LEU A 179 0.09 -2.83 12.21
C LEU A 179 -0.74 -3.63 13.21
N GLN A 180 -0.83 -3.16 14.45
CA GLN A 180 -1.69 -3.76 15.46
C GLN A 180 -3.17 -3.59 15.10
N GLN A 181 -3.54 -2.39 14.64
CA GLN A 181 -4.91 -2.08 14.23
C GLN A 181 -4.92 -1.14 13.02
N ALA A 182 -5.84 -1.39 12.09
CA ALA A 182 -6.14 -0.50 10.99
C ALA A 182 -7.64 -0.46 10.71
N LYS A 183 -8.16 0.70 10.31
CA LYS A 183 -9.54 0.88 9.85
C LYS A 183 -9.51 1.43 8.43
N ILE A 184 -9.92 0.62 7.46
CA ILE A 184 -9.94 0.99 6.03
C ILE A 184 -11.31 0.69 5.38
N GLY A 185 -12.38 0.97 6.13
CA GLY A 185 -13.76 0.58 5.82
C GLY A 185 -14.22 -0.57 6.71
N LEU A 186 -13.35 -1.57 6.89
CA LEU A 186 -13.49 -2.63 7.90
C LEU A 186 -12.37 -2.50 8.93
N SER A 187 -12.63 -3.01 10.14
CA SER A 187 -11.62 -3.11 11.18
C SER A 187 -10.71 -4.31 10.91
N LEU A 188 -9.40 -4.06 10.90
CA LEU A 188 -8.34 -5.04 10.73
C LEU A 188 -7.45 -5.01 11.97
N THR A 189 -6.98 -6.17 12.40
CA THR A 189 -5.98 -6.29 13.46
C THR A 189 -4.86 -7.24 13.06
N ASN A 190 -3.72 -7.15 13.74
CA ASN A 190 -2.56 -8.01 13.51
C ASN A 190 -2.15 -8.07 12.02
N LEU A 191 -2.22 -6.92 11.34
CA LEU A 191 -1.88 -6.82 9.93
C LEU A 191 -0.38 -6.98 9.77
N ASN A 192 0.03 -7.92 8.94
CA ASN A 192 1.41 -8.15 8.57
C ASN A 192 1.50 -8.18 7.05
N LEU A 193 2.36 -7.36 6.47
CA LEU A 193 2.72 -7.40 5.06
C LEU A 193 4.21 -7.60 4.94
N ASN A 194 4.63 -8.48 4.03
CA ASN A 194 6.03 -8.63 3.65
C ASN A 194 6.13 -8.45 2.15
N ALA A 195 7.19 -7.80 1.70
CA ALA A 195 7.47 -7.70 0.27
C ALA A 195 8.96 -7.83 -0.04
N ASN A 196 9.21 -8.45 -1.19
CA ASN A 196 10.49 -8.49 -1.86
C ASN A 196 10.36 -7.57 -3.08
N ILE A 197 11.06 -6.45 -3.06
CA ILE A 197 11.04 -5.46 -4.14
C ILE A 197 12.28 -5.65 -4.99
N GLU A 198 12.10 -5.89 -6.28
CA GLU A 198 13.19 -5.87 -7.25
C GLU A 198 12.82 -4.97 -8.43
N LEU A 199 13.63 -3.91 -8.62
CA LEU A 199 13.57 -3.06 -9.80
C LEU A 199 14.85 -3.26 -10.58
N ASN A 200 14.71 -3.61 -11.85
CA ASN A 200 15.84 -3.93 -12.73
C ASN A 200 15.63 -3.33 -14.13
N LYS A 201 16.64 -3.45 -14.99
CA LYS A 201 16.56 -3.13 -16.41
C LYS A 201 16.04 -4.34 -17.19
N ASP A 202 14.92 -4.16 -17.88
CA ASP A 202 14.49 -5.06 -18.94
C ASP A 202 15.34 -4.80 -20.18
N SER A 203 16.19 -5.76 -20.54
CA SER A 203 17.09 -5.63 -21.70
C SER A 203 16.34 -5.63 -23.05
N ASN A 204 15.09 -6.08 -23.07
CA ASN A 204 14.25 -6.16 -24.27
C ASN A 204 13.35 -4.93 -24.46
N LYS A 205 13.23 -4.07 -23.45
CA LYS A 205 12.42 -2.83 -23.53
C LYS A 205 13.32 -1.61 -23.70
N THR A 206 13.10 -0.86 -24.77
CA THR A 206 13.75 0.44 -24.96
C THR A 206 13.22 1.46 -23.95
N PRO A 207 14.08 2.23 -23.25
CA PRO A 207 13.64 3.26 -22.30
C PRO A 207 12.70 4.29 -22.94
N THR A 208 11.47 4.40 -22.44
CA THR A 208 10.43 5.27 -23.03
C THR A 208 10.24 6.60 -22.28
N ASN A 209 10.78 6.74 -21.06
CA ASN A 209 10.67 7.96 -20.27
C ASN A 209 12.02 8.37 -19.63
N TRP A 210 12.09 9.63 -19.18
CA TRP A 210 13.33 10.23 -18.66
C TRP A 210 13.91 9.49 -17.45
N LEU A 211 13.06 8.92 -16.58
CA LEU A 211 13.53 8.16 -15.42
C LEU A 211 14.21 6.88 -15.88
N GLN A 212 13.60 6.14 -16.83
CA GLN A 212 14.19 4.94 -17.43
C GLN A 212 15.48 5.23 -18.21
N GLN A 213 15.59 6.41 -18.85
CA GLN A 213 16.81 6.81 -19.55
C GLN A 213 17.97 7.10 -18.59
N VAL A 214 17.66 7.62 -17.40
CA VAL A 214 18.67 7.97 -16.38
C VAL A 214 19.03 6.77 -15.49
N THR A 215 18.04 5.96 -15.12
CA THR A 215 18.24 4.84 -14.18
C THR A 215 18.33 3.47 -14.88
N GLY A 216 17.85 3.32 -16.11
CA GLY A 216 17.72 2.02 -16.77
C GLY A 216 16.60 1.13 -16.23
N LEU A 217 15.96 1.49 -15.12
CA LEU A 217 14.91 0.68 -14.48
C LEU A 217 13.68 0.59 -15.37
N SER A 218 13.32 -0.61 -15.82
CA SER A 218 12.24 -0.86 -16.78
C SER A 218 11.45 -2.14 -16.47
N GLU A 219 11.96 -2.98 -15.57
CA GLU A 219 11.28 -4.12 -14.98
C GLU A 219 11.02 -3.86 -13.49
N THR A 220 9.82 -4.24 -13.04
CA THR A 220 9.42 -4.09 -11.64
C THR A 220 8.70 -5.36 -11.21
N ASN A 221 9.33 -6.14 -10.35
CA ASN A 221 8.73 -7.32 -9.74
C ASN A 221 8.67 -7.09 -8.24
N ILE A 222 7.46 -7.01 -7.70
CA ILE A 222 7.23 -6.90 -6.27
C ILE A 222 6.43 -8.12 -5.85
N ASN A 223 7.08 -9.07 -5.16
CA ASN A 223 6.37 -10.19 -4.54
C ASN A 223 5.92 -9.76 -3.15
N LEU A 224 4.61 -9.79 -2.90
CA LEU A 224 4.00 -9.37 -1.67
C LEU A 224 3.20 -10.51 -1.05
N THR A 225 3.33 -10.67 0.26
CA THR A 225 2.45 -11.49 1.08
C THR A 225 1.81 -10.62 2.14
N ALA A 226 0.57 -10.95 2.52
CA ALA A 226 -0.12 -10.25 3.59
C ALA A 226 -1.00 -11.20 4.40
N SER A 227 -1.20 -10.86 5.67
CA SER A 227 -2.14 -11.56 6.55
C SER A 227 -2.64 -10.61 7.62
N GLY A 228 -3.85 -10.85 8.12
CA GLY A 228 -4.38 -10.14 9.26
C GLY A 228 -5.72 -10.69 9.67
N ASP A 229 -6.18 -10.28 10.85
CA ASP A 229 -7.46 -10.68 11.39
C ASP A 229 -8.52 -9.64 11.01
N MET A 230 -9.71 -10.12 10.64
CA MET A 230 -10.83 -9.30 10.15
C MET A 230 -12.13 -10.06 10.39
N LEU A 231 -13.17 -9.37 10.86
CA LEU A 231 -14.50 -9.98 11.10
C LEU A 231 -14.42 -11.26 11.96
N ASP A 232 -13.64 -11.24 13.05
CA ASP A 232 -13.35 -12.39 13.93
C ASP A 232 -12.66 -13.60 13.27
N GLY A 233 -12.36 -13.51 11.98
CA GLY A 233 -11.61 -14.49 11.22
C GLY A 233 -10.27 -13.92 10.74
N ARG A 234 -9.76 -14.50 9.66
CA ARG A 234 -8.46 -14.13 9.09
C ARG A 234 -8.53 -14.02 7.57
N PHE A 235 -7.76 -13.09 7.02
CA PHE A 235 -7.46 -13.07 5.60
C PHE A 235 -5.98 -13.37 5.36
N LEU A 236 -5.69 -13.97 4.21
CA LEU A 236 -4.34 -14.28 3.74
C LEU A 236 -4.22 -13.91 2.27
N LEU A 237 -3.14 -13.24 1.92
CA LEU A 237 -2.66 -13.04 0.56
C LEU A 237 -1.32 -13.79 0.49
N PRO A 238 -1.34 -15.09 0.15
CA PRO A 238 -0.17 -15.96 0.24
C PRO A 238 0.91 -15.56 -0.77
N GLU A 239 0.50 -15.04 -1.92
CA GLU A 239 1.39 -14.48 -2.93
C GLU A 239 0.61 -13.48 -3.80
N PHE A 240 1.21 -12.32 -4.02
CA PHE A 240 0.75 -11.32 -4.97
C PHE A 240 1.96 -10.74 -5.68
N VAL A 241 2.08 -11.00 -6.98
CA VAL A 241 3.16 -10.48 -7.80
C VAL A 241 2.67 -9.23 -8.51
N LEU A 242 3.11 -8.07 -8.02
CA LEU A 242 2.83 -6.78 -8.64
C LEU A 242 3.86 -6.48 -9.73
N LYS A 243 3.35 -6.27 -10.94
CA LYS A 243 4.06 -5.78 -12.12
C LYS A 243 3.44 -4.45 -12.54
N LEU A 244 4.23 -3.37 -12.60
CA LEU A 244 3.69 -2.02 -12.89
C LEU A 244 3.21 -1.83 -14.34
N HIS A 245 3.75 -2.63 -15.28
CA HIS A 245 3.49 -2.50 -16.71
C HIS A 245 2.92 -3.77 -17.36
N ASP A 246 2.56 -4.75 -16.53
CA ASP A 246 2.05 -6.05 -16.97
C ASP A 246 0.96 -6.53 -15.99
N GLN A 247 0.27 -7.59 -16.35
CA GLN A 247 -0.78 -8.16 -15.51
C GLN A 247 -0.21 -8.74 -14.21
N SER A 248 -0.81 -8.33 -13.10
CA SER A 248 -0.51 -8.83 -11.75
C SER A 248 -1.62 -9.78 -11.31
N TYR A 249 -1.27 -10.80 -10.53
CA TYR A 249 -2.21 -11.84 -10.08
C TYR A 249 -2.00 -12.15 -8.60
N GLY A 250 -3.08 -12.53 -7.91
CA GLY A 250 -3.01 -13.13 -6.59
C GLY A 250 -4.34 -13.71 -6.15
N TYR A 251 -4.34 -14.33 -4.98
CA TYR A 251 -5.53 -14.94 -4.38
C TYR A 251 -5.72 -14.40 -2.98
N LEU A 252 -6.89 -13.83 -2.69
CA LEU A 252 -7.25 -13.51 -1.32
C LEU A 252 -7.99 -14.70 -0.72
N LEU A 253 -7.42 -15.31 0.31
CA LEU A 253 -8.04 -16.37 1.09
C LEU A 253 -8.69 -15.76 2.32
N LEU A 254 -9.93 -16.13 2.58
CA LEU A 254 -10.73 -15.70 3.71
C LEU A 254 -11.03 -16.94 4.55
N GLN A 255 -10.80 -16.86 5.86
CA GLN A 255 -10.93 -17.99 6.76
C GLN A 255 -11.75 -17.62 8.00
N GLY A 256 -12.89 -18.27 8.15
CA GLY A 256 -13.73 -18.18 9.34
C GLY A 256 -14.26 -16.78 9.62
N LEU A 257 -14.56 -15.99 8.59
CA LEU A 257 -15.13 -14.65 8.76
C LEU A 257 -16.54 -14.75 9.33
N SER A 258 -16.85 -13.97 10.37
CA SER A 258 -18.17 -13.89 10.99
C SER A 258 -19.10 -12.97 10.20
N LEU A 259 -20.21 -13.53 9.70
CA LEU A 259 -21.26 -12.75 9.04
C LEU A 259 -22.00 -11.84 10.02
N GLU A 260 -22.16 -12.28 11.27
CA GLU A 260 -22.72 -11.45 12.33
C GLU A 260 -21.83 -10.23 12.56
N LYS A 261 -20.51 -10.43 12.64
CA LYS A 261 -19.57 -9.32 12.79
C LYS A 261 -19.58 -8.37 11.59
N PHE A 262 -19.76 -8.90 10.39
CA PHE A 262 -19.90 -8.09 9.19
C PHE A 262 -21.13 -7.18 9.27
N LEU A 263 -22.29 -7.72 9.67
CA LEU A 263 -23.53 -6.94 9.81
C LEU A 263 -23.50 -5.97 10.99
N GLU A 264 -22.69 -6.22 12.02
CA GLU A 264 -22.40 -5.22 13.06
C GLU A 264 -21.62 -4.02 12.50
N GLU A 265 -20.60 -4.26 11.68
CA GLU A 265 -19.80 -3.18 11.08
C GLU A 265 -20.51 -2.49 9.91
N GLN A 266 -21.37 -3.21 9.18
CA GLN A 266 -22.13 -2.72 8.02
C GLN A 266 -23.63 -3.05 8.17
N PRO A 267 -24.35 -2.36 9.08
CA PRO A 267 -25.74 -2.68 9.39
C PRO A 267 -26.66 -2.56 8.17
N GLN A 268 -27.50 -3.58 7.99
CA GLN A 268 -28.57 -3.59 7.00
C GLN A 268 -29.92 -3.56 7.71
N VAL A 269 -30.81 -2.65 7.31
CA VAL A 269 -32.10 -2.46 7.98
C VAL A 269 -32.93 -3.74 7.90
N GLY A 270 -33.31 -4.25 9.07
CA GLY A 270 -34.15 -5.44 9.19
C GLY A 270 -33.48 -6.75 8.79
N VAL A 271 -32.16 -6.80 8.65
CA VAL A 271 -31.43 -8.04 8.35
C VAL A 271 -30.54 -8.41 9.53
N LYS A 272 -30.68 -9.65 9.99
CA LYS A 272 -29.75 -10.30 10.91
C LYS A 272 -29.30 -11.60 10.29
N ALA A 273 -28.02 -11.90 10.36
CA ALA A 273 -27.51 -13.19 9.96
C ALA A 273 -26.26 -13.53 10.73
N ASN A 274 -26.04 -14.83 10.94
CA ASN A 274 -24.83 -15.34 11.58
C ASN A 274 -24.25 -16.53 10.81
N GLY A 275 -23.13 -17.03 11.29
CA GLY A 275 -22.36 -18.11 10.67
C GLY A 275 -20.96 -17.66 10.27
N LEU A 276 -20.09 -18.64 10.04
CA LEU A 276 -18.70 -18.43 9.66
C LEU A 276 -18.48 -18.76 8.20
N PHE A 277 -17.71 -17.94 7.50
CA PHE A 277 -17.50 -18.05 6.06
C PHE A 277 -16.02 -18.20 5.72
N ASP A 278 -15.75 -19.14 4.81
CA ASP A 278 -14.47 -19.22 4.11
C ASP A 278 -14.65 -18.74 2.68
N GLY A 279 -13.57 -18.28 2.06
CA GLY A 279 -13.62 -17.84 0.69
C GLY A 279 -12.26 -17.78 0.00
N VAL A 280 -12.31 -17.77 -1.33
CA VAL A 280 -11.16 -17.56 -2.20
C VAL A 280 -11.58 -16.55 -3.27
N LEU A 281 -10.83 -15.46 -3.39
CA LEU A 281 -11.06 -14.42 -4.37
C LEU A 281 -9.81 -14.29 -5.26
N PRO A 282 -9.81 -14.91 -6.46
CA PRO A 282 -8.76 -14.72 -7.45
C PRO A 282 -8.84 -13.29 -7.99
N ALA A 283 -7.75 -12.53 -7.85
CA ALA A 283 -7.68 -11.14 -8.26
C ALA A 283 -6.62 -10.94 -9.34
N VAL A 284 -6.99 -10.13 -10.33
CA VAL A 284 -6.12 -9.61 -11.38
C VAL A 284 -6.03 -8.10 -11.22
N LEU A 285 -4.83 -7.54 -11.34
CA LEU A 285 -4.61 -6.10 -11.36
C LEU A 285 -3.91 -5.70 -12.66
N VAL A 286 -4.52 -4.75 -13.39
CA VAL A 286 -4.00 -4.15 -14.63
C VAL A 286 -4.24 -2.64 -14.57
N ASP A 287 -3.19 -1.84 -14.77
CA ASP A 287 -3.27 -0.37 -14.74
C ASP A 287 -3.98 0.21 -13.50
N GLY A 288 -3.75 -0.41 -12.33
CA GLY A 288 -4.39 -0.01 -11.08
C GLY A 288 -5.86 -0.43 -10.93
N LYS A 289 -6.43 -1.16 -11.89
CA LYS A 289 -7.81 -1.66 -11.86
C LYS A 289 -7.85 -3.14 -11.49
N VAL A 290 -8.63 -3.46 -10.47
CA VAL A 290 -8.81 -4.82 -9.97
C VAL A 290 -9.95 -5.50 -10.72
N THR A 291 -9.77 -6.77 -11.09
CA THR A 291 -10.80 -7.68 -11.57
C THR A 291 -10.80 -8.91 -10.69
N ILE A 292 -11.98 -9.42 -10.32
CA ILE A 292 -12.14 -10.69 -9.64
C ILE A 292 -12.99 -11.59 -10.54
N THR A 293 -12.54 -12.82 -10.75
CA THR A 293 -13.27 -13.80 -11.57
C THR A 293 -13.25 -15.16 -10.89
N GLY A 294 -14.43 -15.76 -10.75
CA GLY A 294 -14.61 -17.04 -10.09
C GLY A 294 -14.36 -16.99 -8.58
N GLY A 295 -14.59 -15.84 -7.94
CA GLY A 295 -14.57 -15.73 -6.49
C GLY A 295 -15.64 -16.62 -5.87
N LYS A 296 -15.31 -17.29 -4.75
CA LYS A 296 -16.23 -18.19 -4.05
C LYS A 296 -16.19 -17.94 -2.55
N LEU A 297 -17.36 -17.95 -1.94
CA LEU A 297 -17.52 -17.97 -0.48
C LEU A 297 -18.48 -19.08 -0.08
N ALA A 298 -18.27 -19.67 1.08
CA ALA A 298 -19.17 -20.70 1.62
C ALA A 298 -19.23 -20.63 3.14
N ALA A 299 -20.42 -20.85 3.69
CA ALA A 299 -20.60 -21.04 5.12
C ALA A 299 -19.99 -22.37 5.57
N ARG A 300 -19.39 -22.37 6.76
CA ARG A 300 -18.99 -23.58 7.46
C ARG A 300 -20.21 -24.28 8.06
N ALA A 301 -20.11 -25.60 8.19
CA ALA A 301 -21.04 -26.35 9.02
C ALA A 301 -21.01 -25.83 10.48
N PRO A 302 -22.16 -25.81 11.19
CA PRO A 302 -23.46 -26.36 10.80
C PRO A 302 -24.33 -25.42 9.92
N GLY A 303 -23.79 -24.28 9.48
CA GLY A 303 -24.54 -23.20 8.84
C GLY A 303 -24.87 -22.10 9.85
N GLY A 304 -26.06 -21.51 9.75
CA GLY A 304 -26.46 -20.40 10.60
C GLY A 304 -27.91 -20.00 10.45
N LEU A 305 -28.23 -18.81 10.92
CA LEU A 305 -29.55 -18.22 10.88
C LEU A 305 -29.52 -16.96 10.00
N ILE A 306 -30.56 -16.80 9.17
CA ILE A 306 -30.90 -15.54 8.49
C ILE A 306 -32.29 -15.13 8.98
N GLU A 307 -32.42 -13.90 9.47
CA GLU A 307 -33.69 -13.29 9.84
C GLU A 307 -33.82 -11.98 9.08
N VAL A 308 -34.89 -11.85 8.31
CA VAL A 308 -35.24 -10.62 7.62
C VAL A 308 -36.63 -10.19 8.07
N ALA A 309 -36.71 -9.11 8.83
CA ALA A 309 -37.95 -8.59 9.40
C ALA A 309 -37.88 -7.08 9.67
N GLY A 310 -39.02 -6.40 9.59
CA GLY A 310 -39.12 -4.98 9.97
C GLY A 310 -38.37 -4.04 9.03
N ASN A 311 -38.36 -4.36 7.72
CA ASN A 311 -37.80 -3.50 6.69
C ASN A 311 -38.94 -2.86 5.87
N PRO A 312 -39.20 -1.54 6.00
CA PRO A 312 -40.29 -0.86 5.31
C PRO A 312 -40.23 -0.95 3.78
N ALA A 313 -39.02 -1.10 3.20
CA ALA A 313 -38.87 -1.28 1.77
C ALA A 313 -39.35 -2.67 1.33
N MET A 314 -39.12 -3.70 2.14
CA MET A 314 -39.67 -5.04 1.89
C MET A 314 -41.20 -5.05 2.01
N ASP A 315 -41.76 -4.38 3.03
CA ASP A 315 -43.22 -4.29 3.20
C ASP A 315 -43.87 -3.66 1.94
N GLN A 316 -43.26 -2.61 1.39
CA GLN A 316 -43.72 -1.99 0.14
C GLN A 316 -43.54 -2.90 -1.08
N LEU A 317 -42.41 -3.60 -1.16
CA LEU A 317 -42.13 -4.57 -2.22
C LEU A 317 -43.16 -5.69 -2.21
N GLU A 318 -43.50 -6.24 -1.04
CA GLU A 318 -44.52 -7.29 -0.89
C GLU A 318 -45.89 -6.82 -1.37
N LEU A 319 -46.30 -5.59 -1.02
CA LEU A 319 -47.54 -4.99 -1.50
C LEU A 319 -47.58 -4.84 -3.02
N SER A 320 -46.45 -4.46 -3.63
CA SER A 320 -46.34 -4.28 -5.09
C SER A 320 -46.15 -5.60 -5.86
N GLN A 321 -45.57 -6.61 -5.21
CA GLN A 321 -45.19 -7.90 -5.79
C GLN A 321 -45.60 -9.03 -4.85
N PRO A 322 -46.90 -9.39 -4.79
CA PRO A 322 -47.42 -10.38 -3.84
C PRO A 322 -46.79 -11.77 -3.95
N TYR A 323 -46.22 -12.12 -5.11
CA TYR A 323 -45.52 -13.38 -5.32
C TYR A 323 -44.23 -13.50 -4.49
N LEU A 324 -43.67 -12.37 -4.02
CA LEU A 324 -42.50 -12.35 -3.13
C LEU A 324 -42.86 -12.63 -1.66
N GLY A 325 -44.14 -12.62 -1.28
CA GLY A 325 -44.56 -12.84 0.11
C GLY A 325 -44.02 -14.16 0.68
N LEU A 326 -44.06 -15.25 -0.09
CA LEU A 326 -43.49 -16.54 0.33
C LEU A 326 -41.98 -16.48 0.55
N VAL A 327 -41.26 -15.67 -0.24
CA VAL A 327 -39.81 -15.47 -0.09
C VAL A 327 -39.52 -14.71 1.20
N PHE A 328 -40.29 -13.67 1.51
CA PHE A 328 -40.12 -12.91 2.75
C PHE A 328 -40.49 -13.74 3.98
N THR A 329 -41.61 -14.47 3.97
CA THR A 329 -41.95 -15.44 5.03
C THR A 329 -40.83 -16.47 5.21
N ALA A 330 -40.24 -16.97 4.12
CA ALA A 330 -39.13 -17.89 4.20
C ALA A 330 -37.89 -17.28 4.87
N LEU A 331 -37.66 -15.97 4.72
CA LEU A 331 -36.51 -15.26 5.28
C LEU A 331 -36.75 -14.70 6.69
N GLU A 332 -37.99 -14.66 7.20
CA GLU A 332 -38.29 -14.18 8.56
C GLU A 332 -37.44 -14.90 9.62
N HIS A 333 -37.25 -16.22 9.45
CA HIS A 333 -36.43 -17.04 10.33
C HIS A 333 -35.93 -18.31 9.62
N LEU A 334 -34.90 -18.17 8.79
CA LEU A 334 -34.31 -19.24 7.99
C LEU A 334 -33.06 -19.83 8.67
N ASN A 335 -33.18 -21.04 9.20
CA ASN A 335 -32.03 -21.83 9.62
C ASN A 335 -31.42 -22.50 8.39
N TYR A 336 -30.29 -21.98 7.90
CA TYR A 336 -29.61 -22.52 6.74
C TYR A 336 -28.53 -23.52 7.15
N SER A 337 -28.43 -24.61 6.40
CA SER A 337 -27.36 -25.61 6.53
C SER A 337 -26.29 -25.45 5.45
N GLU A 338 -26.64 -24.85 4.32
CA GLU A 338 -25.74 -24.52 3.22
C GLU A 338 -25.96 -23.07 2.80
N LEU A 339 -24.88 -22.29 2.75
CA LEU A 339 -24.84 -21.00 2.09
C LEU A 339 -23.57 -20.96 1.24
N SER A 340 -23.74 -20.70 -0.05
CA SER A 340 -22.62 -20.53 -0.98
C SER A 340 -22.83 -19.27 -1.80
N SER A 341 -21.74 -18.63 -2.17
CA SER A 341 -21.77 -17.42 -2.97
C SER A 341 -20.68 -17.46 -4.04
N THR A 342 -20.98 -16.94 -5.22
CA THR A 342 -19.96 -16.55 -6.20
C THR A 342 -19.84 -15.04 -6.26
N PHE A 343 -18.63 -14.56 -6.49
CA PHE A 343 -18.31 -13.14 -6.58
C PHE A 343 -17.45 -12.88 -7.81
N ASP A 344 -17.94 -12.01 -8.67
CA ASP A 344 -17.23 -11.53 -9.86
C ASP A 344 -17.25 -10.00 -9.86
N MET A 345 -16.16 -9.37 -10.30
CA MET A 345 -16.08 -7.90 -10.42
C MET A 345 -15.23 -7.52 -11.62
N ILE A 346 -15.76 -6.65 -12.47
CA ILE A 346 -15.06 -6.16 -13.66
C ILE A 346 -14.30 -4.84 -13.36
N PRO A 347 -13.37 -4.40 -14.23
CA PRO A 347 -12.46 -3.28 -13.95
C PRO A 347 -13.10 -1.92 -13.60
N ASN A 348 -14.37 -1.69 -13.96
CA ASN A 348 -15.08 -0.43 -13.65
C ASN A 348 -15.72 -0.44 -12.24
N GLY A 349 -15.60 -1.56 -11.50
CA GLY A 349 -16.15 -1.74 -10.16
C GLY A 349 -17.53 -2.40 -10.12
N ASP A 350 -18.17 -2.69 -11.26
CA ASP A 350 -19.43 -3.45 -11.27
C ASP A 350 -19.15 -4.87 -10.78
N ALA A 351 -19.75 -5.22 -9.66
CA ALA A 351 -19.64 -6.52 -9.01
C ALA A 351 -20.98 -7.24 -9.07
N GLU A 352 -20.92 -8.55 -9.27
CA GLU A 352 -22.06 -9.46 -9.19
C GLU A 352 -21.81 -10.49 -8.10
N VAL A 353 -22.79 -10.63 -7.22
CA VAL A 353 -22.79 -11.61 -6.12
C VAL A 353 -23.98 -12.53 -6.31
N ASN A 354 -23.72 -13.82 -6.50
CA ASN A 354 -24.77 -14.83 -6.62
C ASN A 354 -24.77 -15.71 -5.38
N ILE A 355 -25.84 -15.66 -4.60
CA ILE A 355 -25.99 -16.37 -3.33
C ILE A 355 -26.99 -17.52 -3.52
N ALA A 356 -26.62 -18.70 -3.05
CA ALA A 356 -27.50 -19.86 -2.96
C ALA A 356 -27.58 -20.31 -1.50
N VAL A 357 -28.80 -20.35 -0.96
CA VAL A 357 -29.10 -20.75 0.41
C VAL A 357 -29.99 -21.98 0.42
N LYS A 358 -29.66 -22.97 1.25
CA LYS A 358 -30.56 -24.08 1.57
C LYS A 358 -30.74 -24.19 3.08
N GLY A 359 -31.99 -24.33 3.50
CA GLY A 359 -32.33 -24.36 4.91
C GLY A 359 -33.78 -24.72 5.17
N ASN A 360 -34.19 -24.54 6.43
CA ASN A 360 -35.57 -24.69 6.86
C ASN A 360 -36.02 -23.39 7.52
N SER A 361 -37.17 -22.88 7.10
CA SER A 361 -37.75 -21.67 7.66
C SER A 361 -38.86 -22.01 8.64
N ARG A 362 -39.04 -21.16 9.66
CA ARG A 362 -40.12 -21.31 10.63
C ARG A 362 -41.48 -21.18 9.93
N GLY A 363 -42.36 -22.16 10.13
CA GLY A 363 -43.70 -22.16 9.54
C GLY A 363 -43.77 -22.70 8.10
N ILE A 364 -42.65 -23.14 7.52
CA ILE A 364 -42.61 -23.80 6.21
C ILE A 364 -42.09 -25.23 6.39
N GLU A 365 -42.93 -26.23 6.11
CA GLU A 365 -42.57 -27.66 6.31
C GLU A 365 -41.48 -28.16 5.36
N ARG A 366 -41.37 -27.55 4.17
CA ARG A 366 -40.45 -28.02 3.12
C ARG A 366 -39.12 -27.24 3.18
N PRO A 367 -37.99 -27.89 2.84
CA PRO A 367 -36.72 -27.20 2.69
C PRO A 367 -36.83 -26.02 1.72
N VAL A 368 -36.30 -24.88 2.14
CA VAL A 368 -36.24 -23.64 1.35
C VAL A 368 -34.94 -23.65 0.57
N HIS A 369 -35.04 -23.52 -0.75
CA HIS A 369 -33.90 -23.29 -1.64
C HIS A 369 -34.07 -21.90 -2.25
N LEU A 370 -33.21 -20.96 -1.86
CA LEU A 370 -33.26 -19.57 -2.32
C LEU A 370 -32.01 -19.25 -3.12
N ASN A 371 -32.20 -18.69 -4.32
CA ASN A 371 -31.13 -18.11 -5.12
C ASN A 371 -31.36 -16.61 -5.24
N TYR A 372 -30.35 -15.82 -4.92
CA TYR A 372 -30.39 -14.36 -4.96
C TYR A 372 -29.17 -13.83 -5.70
N SER A 373 -29.39 -12.91 -6.62
CA SER A 373 -28.34 -12.23 -7.38
C SER A 373 -28.36 -10.75 -7.03
N HIS A 374 -27.21 -10.20 -6.65
CA HIS A 374 -27.04 -8.78 -6.37
C HIS A 374 -25.99 -8.19 -7.30
N GLN A 375 -26.26 -7.01 -7.83
CA GLN A 375 -25.33 -6.26 -8.66
C GLN A 375 -25.13 -4.87 -8.09
N GLU A 376 -23.87 -4.49 -7.89
CA GLU A 376 -23.52 -3.18 -7.34
C GLU A 376 -22.15 -2.71 -7.83
N ASN A 377 -22.01 -1.40 -8.05
CA ASN A 377 -20.71 -0.83 -8.35
C ASN A 377 -19.96 -0.51 -7.05
N LEU A 378 -19.04 -1.38 -6.66
CA LEU A 378 -18.30 -1.27 -5.39
C LEU A 378 -17.40 -0.03 -5.32
N ILE A 379 -16.88 0.43 -6.46
CA ILE A 379 -16.06 1.65 -6.53
C ILE A 379 -16.92 2.89 -6.26
N GLN A 380 -18.13 2.95 -6.84
CA GLN A 380 -19.06 4.05 -6.61
C GLN A 380 -19.64 4.01 -5.20
N LEU A 381 -19.97 2.82 -4.68
CA LEU A 381 -20.37 2.63 -3.29
C LEU A 381 -19.30 3.17 -2.35
N TYR A 382 -18.04 2.75 -2.55
CA TYR A 382 -16.91 3.25 -1.79
C TYR A 382 -16.78 4.78 -1.88
N LYS A 383 -16.89 5.37 -3.07
CA LYS A 383 -16.86 6.84 -3.21
C LYS A 383 -18.01 7.52 -2.47
N SER A 384 -19.21 6.96 -2.49
CA SER A 384 -20.39 7.49 -1.82
C SER A 384 -20.22 7.53 -0.30
N THR A 385 -19.71 6.44 0.30
CA THR A 385 -19.43 6.39 1.73
C THR A 385 -18.38 7.43 2.13
N GLN A 386 -17.37 7.65 1.28
CA GLN A 386 -16.37 8.71 1.50
C GLN A 386 -16.99 10.12 1.46
N ILE A 387 -17.98 10.39 0.60
CA ILE A 387 -18.66 11.69 0.54
C ILE A 387 -19.51 11.94 1.79
N GLY A 388 -20.27 10.95 2.25
CA GLY A 388 -21.05 11.04 3.50
C GLY A 388 -20.15 11.39 4.69
N ASN A 389 -19.00 10.73 4.80
CA ASN A 389 -17.99 10.97 5.83
C ASN A 389 -17.35 12.37 5.72
N GLN A 390 -17.14 12.88 4.52
CA GLN A 390 -16.64 14.25 4.29
C GLN A 390 -17.66 15.33 4.66
N VAL A 391 -18.96 15.07 4.48
CA VAL A 391 -20.01 16.01 4.89
C VAL A 391 -20.16 16.03 6.41
N GLN A 392 -20.16 14.86 7.05
CA GLN A 392 -20.22 14.73 8.51
C GLN A 392 -19.04 15.43 9.21
N SER A 393 -17.81 15.18 8.75
CA SER A 393 -16.60 15.83 9.31
C SER A 393 -16.58 17.34 9.11
N LYS A 394 -17.12 17.86 8.00
CA LYS A 394 -17.26 19.31 7.78
C LYS A 394 -18.30 19.97 8.68
N ILE A 395 -19.29 19.22 9.16
CA ILE A 395 -20.29 19.71 10.13
C ILE A 395 -19.65 19.76 11.52
N GLU A 396 -18.93 18.72 11.94
CA GLU A 396 -18.25 18.66 13.24
C GLU A 396 -17.18 19.76 13.39
N THR A 397 -16.45 20.10 12.32
CA THR A 397 -15.45 21.18 12.34
C THR A 397 -16.06 22.59 12.41
N LYS A 398 -17.37 22.76 12.13
CA LYS A 398 -18.05 24.06 12.23
C LYS A 398 -18.76 24.29 13.56
N VAL A 399 -18.80 23.27 14.42
CA VAL A 399 -19.48 23.32 15.73
C VAL A 399 -18.47 23.41 16.90
N GLN A 400 -17.15 23.41 16.61
CA GLN A 400 -16.09 23.68 17.59
C GLN A 400 -15.54 25.11 17.50
#